data_AF-A0A9E7D5T6-F1
#
_entry.id   AF-A0A9E7D5T6-F1
#
_cell.length_a   1.000
_cell.length_b   1.000
_cell.length_c   1.000
_cell.angle_alpha   90.00
_cell.angle_beta   90.00
_cell.angle_gamma   90.00
#
_symmetry.space_group_name_H-M   'P 1'
#
loop_
_entity.id
_entity.type
_entity.pdbx_description
1 polymer ?
#
loop_
_entity_poly.entity_id
_entity_poly.type
_entity_poly.pdbx_seq_one_letter_code
_entity_poly.pdbx_strand_id
1 'polypeptide(L)'
;MNTRLVKVLPAMVALLVAAAGSARAEGELLYKCGGDLGLVVETHPENSSGNFHGTFSAPLVPDGKGAWVNPGRELQFWPEGDGPKLFVGVEEFSCEPVTDEPGMNAGAEPTDPSLQPTADLEMAPYGSTRGWEVVSLNAGSEFVGCAGSISLPAGFLILQKKTYGWELRVPAEQTEGFEGGIITLDGRRVDAQFGFTAEGAGEAGLDDRFVAALRNGKLLTTQIKGAKPVKWPLTGSAAVVTKIEECFSRKGLLP
;
A
#
# COMPACT_ATOMS: atom_id res chain seq x y z
N MET A 1 90.27 -7.07 4.36
CA MET A 1 89.24 -6.03 4.43
C MET A 1 88.40 -6.13 3.17
N ASN A 2 87.16 -6.61 3.26
CA ASN A 2 86.20 -6.54 2.16
C ASN A 2 84.79 -6.43 2.75
N THR A 3 84.14 -5.33 2.39
CA THR A 3 82.97 -4.76 3.04
C THR A 3 81.70 -5.39 2.48
N ARG A 4 80.82 -5.88 3.36
CA ARG A 4 79.48 -6.39 3.03
C ARG A 4 78.58 -5.23 2.61
N LEU A 5 77.92 -5.33 1.45
CA LEU A 5 76.81 -4.45 1.06
C LEU A 5 75.49 -5.20 1.26
N VAL A 6 74.67 -4.68 2.18
CA VAL A 6 73.32 -5.15 2.51
C VAL A 6 72.35 -4.57 1.48
N LYS A 7 71.56 -5.41 0.83
CA LYS A 7 70.48 -4.99 -0.08
C LYS A 7 69.15 -5.15 0.65
N VAL A 8 68.57 -4.04 1.09
CA VAL A 8 67.26 -3.96 1.74
C VAL A 8 66.18 -3.90 0.65
N LEU A 9 65.23 -4.84 0.67
CA LEU A 9 64.02 -4.85 -0.15
C LEU A 9 62.92 -4.04 0.55
N PRO A 10 62.16 -3.18 -0.15
CA PRO A 10 60.99 -2.53 0.42
C PRO A 10 59.80 -3.51 0.43
N ALA A 11 59.13 -3.62 1.58
CA ALA A 11 57.91 -4.36 1.75
C ALA A 11 56.74 -3.64 1.04
N MET A 12 56.10 -4.33 0.11
CA MET A 12 54.80 -3.92 -0.47
C MET A 12 53.74 -3.96 0.62
N VAL A 13 53.19 -2.78 0.96
CA VAL A 13 52.00 -2.65 1.79
C VAL A 13 50.78 -2.91 0.91
N ALA A 14 50.13 -4.07 1.09
CA ALA A 14 48.82 -4.34 0.51
C ALA A 14 47.76 -3.62 1.35
N LEU A 15 47.12 -2.59 0.80
CA LEU A 15 45.89 -2.03 1.34
C LEU A 15 44.76 -3.04 1.11
N LEU A 16 44.27 -3.68 2.18
CA LEU A 16 42.95 -4.28 2.18
C LEU A 16 41.91 -3.16 2.31
N VAL A 17 41.14 -2.92 1.24
CA VAL A 17 39.90 -2.15 1.31
C VAL A 17 38.82 -3.10 1.80
N ALA A 18 38.41 -2.95 3.07
CA ALA A 18 37.24 -3.63 3.60
C ALA A 18 35.99 -2.94 3.03
N ALA A 19 35.34 -3.56 2.05
CA ALA A 19 34.00 -3.17 1.63
C ALA A 19 33.01 -3.50 2.76
N ALA A 20 32.49 -2.47 3.42
CA ALA A 20 31.40 -2.61 4.38
C ALA A 20 30.12 -2.95 3.60
N GLY A 21 29.87 -4.24 3.39
CA GLY A 21 28.59 -4.73 2.91
C GLY A 21 27.55 -4.59 4.02
N SER A 22 26.71 -3.56 3.93
CA SER A 22 25.48 -3.49 4.73
C SER A 22 24.58 -4.64 4.29
N ALA A 23 24.48 -5.68 5.12
CA ALA A 23 23.46 -6.71 4.98
C ALA A 23 22.09 -6.04 5.18
N ARG A 24 21.44 -5.65 4.09
CA ARG A 24 20.03 -5.23 4.10
C ARG A 24 19.18 -6.48 4.31
N ALA A 25 18.18 -6.35 5.18
CA ALA A 25 17.25 -7.40 5.50
C ALA A 25 16.56 -7.95 4.23
N GLU A 26 16.31 -9.24 4.24
CA GLU A 26 15.84 -10.08 3.15
C GLU A 26 14.34 -9.84 2.86
N GLY A 27 14.03 -8.79 2.09
CA GLY A 27 12.65 -8.41 1.78
C GLY A 27 12.47 -7.84 0.38
N GLU A 28 11.20 -7.80 -0.04
CA GLU A 28 10.72 -7.08 -1.22
C GLU A 28 11.27 -5.64 -1.21
N LEU A 29 11.82 -5.19 -2.33
CA LEU A 29 12.32 -3.84 -2.49
C LEU A 29 11.47 -3.09 -3.50
N LEU A 30 10.85 -2.01 -3.03
CA LEU A 30 9.98 -1.16 -3.84
C LEU A 30 10.68 0.17 -4.14
N TYR A 31 10.51 0.67 -5.37
CA TYR A 31 11.15 1.89 -5.86
C TYR A 31 10.13 2.76 -6.56
N LYS A 32 10.10 4.06 -6.24
CA LYS A 32 9.32 5.08 -6.97
C LYS A 32 10.23 5.75 -7.98
N CYS A 33 9.83 5.75 -9.25
CA CYS A 33 10.61 6.26 -10.37
C CYS A 33 9.91 7.44 -11.05
N GLY A 34 10.68 8.42 -11.51
CA GLY A 34 10.16 9.53 -12.30
C GLY A 34 9.31 10.53 -11.51
N GLY A 35 9.49 10.62 -10.18
CA GLY A 35 8.75 11.54 -9.31
C GLY A 35 7.24 11.27 -9.33
N ASP A 36 6.47 12.23 -9.85
CA ASP A 36 5.00 12.20 -9.86
C ASP A 36 4.40 11.37 -11.01
N LEU A 37 5.24 10.73 -11.84
CA LEU A 37 4.79 9.92 -12.98
C LEU A 37 4.15 8.59 -12.56
N GLY A 38 4.19 8.25 -11.27
CA GLY A 38 3.57 7.04 -10.73
C GLY A 38 4.20 5.74 -11.22
N LEU A 39 5.46 5.78 -11.66
CA LEU A 39 6.21 4.59 -12.06
C LEU A 39 6.75 3.91 -10.81
N VAL A 40 6.51 2.62 -10.67
CA VAL A 40 6.96 1.82 -9.53
C VAL A 40 7.67 0.57 -10.03
N VAL A 41 8.79 0.24 -9.40
CA VAL A 41 9.50 -1.02 -9.62
C VAL A 41 9.54 -1.80 -8.32
N GLU A 42 9.11 -3.05 -8.38
CA GLU A 42 9.13 -4.04 -7.31
C GLU A 42 10.18 -5.09 -7.67
N THR A 43 11.07 -5.43 -6.75
CA THR A 43 12.06 -6.49 -6.94
C THR A 43 12.08 -7.45 -5.75
N HIS A 44 12.23 -8.73 -6.07
CA HIS A 44 12.29 -9.87 -5.16
C HIS A 44 13.60 -10.64 -5.43
N PRO A 45 14.74 -10.18 -4.89
CA PRO A 45 16.03 -10.80 -5.15
C PRO A 45 16.07 -12.30 -4.80
N GLU A 46 15.31 -12.73 -3.80
CA GLU A 46 15.27 -14.10 -3.27
C GLU A 46 14.70 -15.12 -4.25
N ASN A 47 13.73 -14.71 -5.07
CA ASN A 47 13.09 -15.56 -6.06
C ASN A 47 13.45 -15.17 -7.51
N SER A 48 14.36 -14.20 -7.67
CA SER A 48 14.80 -13.69 -8.97
C SER A 48 13.63 -13.18 -9.84
N SER A 49 12.64 -12.54 -9.21
CA SER A 49 11.50 -11.93 -9.91
C SER A 49 11.30 -10.47 -9.52
N GLY A 50 10.64 -9.70 -10.39
CA GLY A 50 10.28 -8.32 -10.12
C GLY A 50 9.15 -7.90 -11.05
N ASN A 51 8.59 -6.72 -10.80
CA ASN A 51 7.56 -6.13 -11.66
C ASN A 51 7.82 -4.65 -11.85
N PHE A 52 7.55 -4.19 -13.06
CA PHE A 52 7.35 -2.78 -13.36
C PHE A 52 5.85 -2.47 -13.36
N HIS A 53 5.49 -1.32 -12.79
CA HIS A 53 4.15 -0.77 -12.77
C HIS A 53 4.17 0.68 -13.24
N GLY A 54 3.49 0.96 -14.35
CA GLY A 54 3.24 2.32 -14.85
C GLY A 54 1.89 2.38 -15.55
N THR A 55 1.84 2.93 -16.76
CA THR A 55 0.64 2.85 -17.63
C THR A 55 0.32 1.41 -18.07
N PHE A 56 1.27 0.49 -17.91
CA PHE A 56 1.12 -0.94 -18.03
C PHE A 56 1.94 -1.65 -16.95
N SER A 57 1.71 -2.96 -16.77
CA SER A 57 2.54 -3.80 -15.90
C SER A 57 3.33 -4.81 -16.72
N ALA A 58 4.56 -5.08 -16.32
CA ALA A 58 5.41 -6.07 -16.98
C ALA A 58 6.35 -6.75 -15.96
N PRO A 59 6.56 -8.08 -16.07
CA PRO A 59 7.51 -8.77 -15.22
C PRO A 59 8.94 -8.37 -15.56
N LEU A 60 9.80 -8.29 -14.57
CA LEU A 60 11.24 -8.08 -14.70
C LEU A 60 11.99 -9.32 -14.25
N VAL A 61 13.09 -9.63 -14.90
CA VAL A 61 14.00 -10.72 -14.53
C VAL A 61 15.43 -10.19 -14.41
N PRO A 62 16.25 -10.71 -13.49
CA PRO A 62 17.63 -10.27 -13.36
C PRO A 62 18.44 -10.66 -14.61
N ASP A 63 19.28 -9.76 -15.10
CA ASP A 63 20.15 -9.98 -16.27
C ASP A 63 21.50 -10.63 -15.91
N GLY A 64 21.75 -10.85 -14.61
CA GLY A 64 23.00 -11.38 -14.06
C GLY A 64 24.17 -10.38 -14.01
N LYS A 65 23.94 -9.13 -14.40
CA LYS A 65 24.92 -8.01 -14.38
C LYS A 65 24.50 -6.89 -13.42
N GLY A 66 23.44 -7.11 -12.65
CA GLY A 66 22.91 -6.18 -11.66
C GLY A 66 21.66 -5.43 -12.12
N ALA A 67 21.20 -5.62 -13.36
CA ALA A 67 19.97 -5.01 -13.84
C ALA A 67 18.79 -6.00 -13.82
N TRP A 68 17.59 -5.45 -13.73
CA TRP A 68 16.32 -6.15 -13.87
C TRP A 68 15.69 -5.74 -15.19
N VAL A 69 15.44 -6.68 -16.10
CA VAL A 69 15.09 -6.37 -17.50
C VAL A 69 13.79 -7.02 -17.95
N ASN A 70 13.13 -6.35 -18.89
CA ASN A 70 12.14 -6.96 -19.78
C ASN A 70 12.43 -6.53 -21.22
N PRO A 71 13.16 -7.35 -22.01
CA PRO A 71 13.52 -7.00 -23.38
C PRO A 71 12.31 -6.81 -24.30
N GLY A 72 11.21 -7.52 -24.05
CA GLY A 72 9.98 -7.41 -24.85
C GLY A 72 9.22 -6.10 -24.64
N ARG A 73 9.58 -5.33 -23.62
CA ARG A 73 9.01 -4.01 -23.30
C ARG A 73 10.07 -2.91 -23.22
N GLU A 74 11.31 -3.22 -23.61
CA GLU A 74 12.46 -2.30 -23.52
C GLU A 74 12.62 -1.70 -22.11
N LEU A 75 12.36 -2.49 -21.07
CA LEU A 75 12.52 -2.07 -19.67
C LEU A 75 13.86 -2.53 -19.13
N GLN A 76 14.54 -1.65 -18.41
CA GLN A 76 15.73 -1.97 -17.64
C GLN A 76 15.78 -1.16 -16.35
N PHE A 77 15.88 -1.83 -15.22
CA PHE A 77 15.99 -1.20 -13.90
C PHE A 77 17.31 -1.56 -13.24
N TRP A 78 18.02 -0.56 -12.73
CA TRP A 78 19.29 -0.68 -12.03
C TRP A 78 19.09 -0.23 -10.58
N PRO A 79 19.06 -1.16 -9.59
CA PRO A 79 18.87 -0.83 -8.18
C PRO A 79 20.13 -0.26 -7.50
N GLU A 80 21.32 -0.44 -8.11
CA GLU A 80 22.63 -0.08 -7.55
C GLU A 80 23.41 0.84 -8.52
N GLY A 81 24.46 1.51 -8.01
CA GLY A 81 25.31 2.44 -8.78
C GLY A 81 25.24 3.87 -8.25
N ASP A 82 25.19 4.85 -9.15
CA ASP A 82 24.99 6.29 -8.83
C ASP A 82 23.53 6.61 -8.42
N GLY A 83 22.87 5.67 -7.75
CA GLY A 83 21.45 5.70 -7.38
C GLY A 83 20.57 4.79 -8.26
N PRO A 84 19.38 4.38 -7.79
CA PRO A 84 18.48 3.53 -8.56
C PRO A 84 17.94 4.25 -9.80
N LYS A 85 17.90 3.55 -10.95
CA LYS A 85 17.48 4.12 -12.24
C LYS A 85 16.59 3.16 -13.01
N LEU A 86 15.55 3.68 -13.62
CA LEU A 86 14.67 2.96 -14.53
C LEU A 86 14.82 3.52 -15.94
N PHE A 87 14.96 2.63 -16.92
CA PHE A 87 14.94 2.93 -18.34
C PHE A 87 13.69 2.35 -18.98
N VAL A 88 12.98 3.17 -19.76
CA VAL A 88 11.85 2.76 -20.60
C VAL A 88 12.19 3.16 -22.04
N GLY A 89 12.60 2.19 -22.86
CA GLY A 89 13.20 2.48 -24.16
C GLY A 89 14.51 3.24 -24.01
N VAL A 90 14.51 4.51 -24.41
CA VAL A 90 15.68 5.42 -24.31
C VAL A 90 15.56 6.44 -23.18
N GLU A 91 14.40 6.51 -22.51
CA GLU A 91 14.15 7.48 -21.44
C GLU A 91 14.70 6.94 -20.11
N GLU A 92 15.37 7.81 -19.36
CA GLU A 92 15.92 7.52 -18.02
C GLU A 92 15.09 8.23 -16.95
N PHE A 93 14.73 7.49 -15.91
CA PHE A 93 14.02 7.98 -14.73
C PHE A 93 14.85 7.69 -13.48
N SER A 94 15.13 8.73 -12.69
CA SER A 94 15.67 8.55 -11.35
C SER A 94 14.63 7.84 -10.48
N CYS A 95 15.10 6.89 -9.67
CA CYS A 95 14.27 6.16 -8.75
C CYS A 95 14.80 6.35 -7.33
N GLU A 96 13.88 6.43 -6.39
CA GLU A 96 14.19 6.45 -4.97
C GLU A 96 13.66 5.14 -4.38
N PRO A 97 14.45 4.43 -3.56
CA PRO A 97 13.91 3.32 -2.81
C PRO A 97 12.77 3.89 -1.98
N VAL A 98 11.63 3.22 -2.05
CA VAL A 98 10.62 3.37 -1.02
C VAL A 98 11.24 2.68 0.17
N THR A 99 11.99 3.45 0.95
CA THR A 99 12.26 3.07 2.31
C THR A 99 10.91 2.74 2.90
N ASP A 100 10.79 1.59 3.55
CA ASP A 100 9.79 1.44 4.58
C ASP A 100 9.96 2.66 5.48
N GLU A 101 9.24 3.74 5.19
CA GLU A 101 8.95 4.72 6.21
C GLU A 101 8.39 3.84 7.33
N PRO A 102 8.88 3.98 8.57
CA PRO A 102 8.36 3.22 9.70
C PRO A 102 6.84 3.37 9.94
N GLY A 103 6.07 3.95 9.00
CA GLY A 103 4.62 4.04 8.94
C GLY A 103 3.96 3.51 7.65
N MET A 104 4.60 2.67 6.82
CA MET A 104 3.89 1.93 5.73
C MET A 104 3.30 0.58 6.16
N ASN A 105 3.22 0.32 7.47
CA ASN A 105 2.12 -0.46 7.99
C ASN A 105 0.86 0.41 7.87
N ALA A 106 -0.28 -0.14 7.45
CA ALA A 106 -1.60 0.49 7.62
C ALA A 106 -1.99 0.56 9.12
N GLY A 107 -1.12 1.11 9.97
CA GLY A 107 -1.04 0.69 11.36
C GLY A 107 0.02 1.33 12.25
N ALA A 108 0.56 2.49 11.89
CA ALA A 108 0.97 3.41 12.94
C ALA A 108 -0.32 4.06 13.43
N GLU A 109 -0.71 3.74 14.67
CA GLU A 109 -1.74 4.44 15.42
C GLU A 109 -1.50 5.94 15.22
N PRO A 110 -2.38 6.67 14.50
CA PRO A 110 -2.15 8.07 14.33
C PRO A 110 -2.48 8.68 15.68
N THR A 111 -1.45 9.06 16.42
CA THR A 111 -1.57 9.94 17.59
C THR A 111 -1.88 11.37 17.12
N ASP A 112 -2.66 11.50 16.06
CA ASP A 112 -3.27 12.75 15.66
C ASP A 112 -4.62 12.84 16.38
N PRO A 113 -4.76 13.73 17.37
CA PRO A 113 -6.04 13.97 18.05
C PRO A 113 -7.16 14.44 17.10
N SER A 114 -6.86 14.72 15.82
CA SER A 114 -7.85 14.99 14.79
C SER A 114 -8.59 13.75 14.26
N LEU A 115 -8.10 12.54 14.55
CA LEU A 115 -8.76 11.30 14.13
C LEU A 115 -9.81 10.88 15.16
N GLN A 116 -11.07 11.18 14.85
CA GLN A 116 -12.19 10.71 15.63
C GLN A 116 -12.63 9.31 15.18
N PRO A 117 -12.89 8.38 16.11
CA PRO A 117 -13.49 7.09 15.81
C PRO A 117 -14.82 7.30 15.09
N THR A 118 -15.11 6.47 14.08
CA THR A 118 -16.38 6.59 13.34
C THR A 118 -17.61 6.42 14.24
N ALA A 119 -17.46 5.69 15.35
CA ALA A 119 -18.51 5.46 16.33
C ALA A 119 -19.03 6.75 16.99
N ASP A 120 -18.17 7.76 17.10
CA ASP A 120 -18.48 9.04 17.75
C ASP A 120 -19.04 10.08 16.75
N LEU A 121 -19.12 9.74 15.47
CA LEU A 121 -19.55 10.65 14.42
C LEU A 121 -21.08 10.69 14.31
N GLU A 122 -21.63 11.90 14.19
CA GLU A 122 -23.02 12.10 13.85
C GLU A 122 -23.25 11.74 12.38
N MET A 123 -24.19 10.83 12.14
CA MET A 123 -24.56 10.37 10.81
C MET A 123 -25.83 11.06 10.34
N ALA A 124 -25.78 11.74 9.19
CA ALA A 124 -26.97 12.30 8.54
C ALA A 124 -27.24 11.60 7.20
N PRO A 125 -28.50 11.22 6.89
CA PRO A 125 -28.83 10.58 5.62
C PRO A 125 -28.47 11.45 4.42
N TYR A 126 -27.80 10.86 3.41
CA TYR A 126 -27.43 11.54 2.18
C TYR A 126 -28.20 11.00 0.96
N GLY A 127 -28.37 9.68 0.88
CA GLY A 127 -29.14 9.03 -0.19
C GLY A 127 -28.84 7.54 -0.25
N SER A 128 -29.34 6.86 -1.29
CA SER A 128 -29.10 5.43 -1.47
C SER A 128 -28.87 5.07 -2.94
N THR A 129 -28.22 3.94 -3.19
CA THR A 129 -27.97 3.44 -4.55
C THR A 129 -27.73 1.93 -4.55
N ARG A 130 -28.44 1.20 -5.42
CA ARG A 130 -28.26 -0.25 -5.60
C ARG A 130 -28.28 -1.07 -4.30
N GLY A 131 -29.10 -0.67 -3.32
CA GLY A 131 -29.23 -1.34 -2.02
C GLY A 131 -28.21 -0.91 -0.97
N TRP A 132 -27.34 0.06 -1.29
CA TRP A 132 -26.45 0.71 -0.35
C TRP A 132 -27.08 2.00 0.17
N GLU A 133 -26.94 2.26 1.45
CA GLU A 133 -27.29 3.52 2.09
C GLU A 133 -26.05 4.39 2.24
N VAL A 134 -26.15 5.67 1.91
CA VAL A 134 -25.08 6.65 2.00
C VAL A 134 -25.45 7.72 3.02
N VAL A 135 -24.53 7.98 3.94
CA VAL A 135 -24.65 9.01 4.99
C VAL A 135 -23.46 9.94 4.95
N SER A 136 -23.65 11.20 5.34
CA SER A 136 -22.55 12.09 5.71
C SER A 136 -22.16 11.84 7.16
N LEU A 137 -20.87 11.96 7.44
CA LEU A 137 -20.26 11.83 8.76
C LEU A 137 -19.85 13.22 9.25
N ASN A 138 -20.26 13.56 10.48
CA ASN A 138 -19.93 14.85 11.09
C ASN A 138 -19.35 14.67 12.51
N ALA A 139 -18.32 15.47 12.83
CA ALA A 139 -17.77 15.66 14.16
C ALA A 139 -18.44 16.90 14.78
N GLY A 140 -19.59 16.72 15.41
CA GLY A 140 -20.45 17.86 15.79
C GLY A 140 -20.92 18.62 14.55
N SER A 141 -20.59 19.91 14.43
CA SER A 141 -20.95 20.72 13.25
C SER A 141 -20.00 20.58 12.06
N GLU A 142 -18.88 19.85 12.22
CA GLU A 142 -17.84 19.75 11.19
C GLU A 142 -18.04 18.52 10.31
N PHE A 143 -18.06 18.71 8.99
CA PHE A 143 -18.09 17.62 8.02
C PHE A 143 -16.74 16.91 7.96
N VAL A 144 -16.71 15.60 8.19
CA VAL A 144 -15.47 14.81 8.20
C VAL A 144 -15.43 13.71 7.14
N GLY A 145 -16.56 13.35 6.54
CA GLY A 145 -16.58 12.35 5.47
C GLY A 145 -17.95 11.87 5.06
N CYS A 146 -17.97 10.80 4.26
CA CYS A 146 -19.19 10.10 3.89
C CYS A 146 -18.96 8.59 3.95
N ALA A 147 -20.01 7.85 4.30
CA ALA A 147 -19.99 6.39 4.37
C ALA A 147 -21.11 5.79 3.52
N GLY A 148 -20.80 4.71 2.81
CA GLY A 148 -21.79 3.84 2.18
C GLY A 148 -21.82 2.50 2.89
N SER A 149 -23.00 2.06 3.31
CA SER A 149 -23.20 0.80 4.04
C SER A 149 -24.18 -0.12 3.33
N ILE A 150 -23.95 -1.42 3.48
CA ILE A 150 -24.89 -2.47 3.09
C ILE A 150 -24.96 -3.53 4.19
N SER A 151 -26.16 -4.03 4.46
CA SER A 151 -26.39 -5.16 5.36
C SER A 151 -26.54 -6.46 4.57
N LEU A 152 -25.76 -7.47 4.93
CA LEU A 152 -25.70 -8.78 4.30
C LEU A 152 -25.88 -9.86 5.37
N PRO A 153 -26.15 -11.13 5.00
CA PRO A 153 -26.28 -12.21 5.99
C PRO A 153 -25.06 -12.39 6.89
N ALA A 154 -23.88 -11.98 6.44
CA ALA A 154 -22.63 -12.03 7.20
C ALA A 154 -22.38 -10.80 8.10
N GLY A 155 -23.31 -9.86 8.16
CA GLY A 155 -23.19 -8.60 8.90
C GLY A 155 -23.17 -7.38 7.99
N PHE A 156 -22.51 -6.31 8.41
CA PHE A 156 -22.41 -5.09 7.62
C PHE A 156 -21.12 -5.05 6.79
N LEU A 157 -21.16 -4.31 5.69
CA LEU A 157 -19.98 -3.87 4.97
C LEU A 157 -20.11 -2.36 4.80
N ILE A 158 -19.11 -1.61 5.26
CA ILE A 158 -19.11 -0.15 5.16
C ILE A 158 -17.84 0.29 4.45
N LEU A 159 -18.01 1.13 3.43
CA LEU A 159 -16.93 1.86 2.78
C LEU A 159 -17.05 3.33 3.17
N GLN A 160 -15.95 3.94 3.61
CA GLN A 160 -15.94 5.31 4.11
C GLN A 160 -14.89 6.12 3.37
N LYS A 161 -15.23 7.34 3.00
CA LYS A 161 -14.28 8.34 2.54
C LYS A 161 -14.24 9.47 3.56
N LYS A 162 -13.12 9.60 4.25
CA LYS A 162 -12.83 10.68 5.20
C LYS A 162 -11.78 11.62 4.61
N THR A 163 -11.50 12.72 5.29
CA THR A 163 -10.50 13.72 4.85
C THR A 163 -9.10 13.13 4.68
N TYR A 164 -8.76 12.10 5.44
CA TYR A 164 -7.45 11.45 5.43
C TYR A 164 -7.37 10.19 4.55
N GLY A 165 -8.48 9.71 3.98
CA GLY A 165 -8.44 8.55 3.10
C GLY A 165 -9.71 7.71 3.09
N TRP A 166 -9.59 6.53 2.46
CA TRP A 166 -10.65 5.53 2.43
C TRP A 166 -10.46 4.50 3.53
N GLU A 167 -11.58 4.02 4.07
CA GLU A 167 -11.60 2.96 5.07
C GLU A 167 -12.67 1.92 4.76
N LEU A 168 -12.36 0.70 5.14
CA LEU A 168 -13.24 -0.46 5.15
C LEU A 168 -13.61 -0.76 6.59
N ARG A 169 -14.90 -0.90 6.90
CA ARG A 169 -15.37 -1.37 8.21
C ARG A 169 -16.21 -2.64 8.07
N VAL A 170 -15.86 -3.66 8.83
CA VAL A 170 -16.51 -4.98 8.87
C VAL A 170 -16.73 -5.44 10.33
N PRO A 171 -17.64 -6.39 10.61
CA PRO A 171 -17.82 -6.93 11.94
C PRO A 171 -16.54 -7.60 12.46
N ALA A 172 -16.27 -7.43 13.76
CA ALA A 172 -15.18 -8.08 14.47
C ALA A 172 -15.67 -8.57 15.85
N GLU A 173 -15.00 -9.59 16.39
CA GLU A 173 -15.30 -10.08 17.75
C GLU A 173 -14.49 -9.29 18.80
N GLN A 174 -13.40 -8.66 18.38
CA GLN A 174 -12.55 -7.81 19.21
C GLN A 174 -13.14 -6.39 19.29
N THR A 175 -12.96 -5.74 20.45
CA THR A 175 -13.51 -4.41 20.73
C THR A 175 -12.44 -3.34 20.99
N GLU A 176 -11.17 -3.72 21.01
CA GLU A 176 -10.05 -2.82 21.26
C GLU A 176 -8.75 -3.34 20.63
N GLY A 177 -7.79 -2.45 20.42
CA GLY A 177 -6.47 -2.77 19.88
C GLY A 177 -6.44 -2.93 18.36
N PHE A 178 -5.40 -3.62 17.89
CA PHE A 178 -5.14 -3.84 16.47
C PHE A 178 -4.77 -5.30 16.22
N GLU A 179 -5.14 -5.82 15.06
CA GLU A 179 -4.70 -7.14 14.62
C GLU A 179 -4.51 -7.18 13.10
N GLY A 180 -3.56 -8.02 12.66
CA GLY A 180 -3.35 -8.25 11.23
C GLY A 180 -4.52 -8.99 10.58
N GLY A 181 -4.59 -8.91 9.27
CA GLY A 181 -5.58 -9.61 8.48
C GLY A 181 -5.26 -9.56 6.98
N ILE A 182 -6.13 -10.19 6.20
CA ILE A 182 -6.02 -10.23 4.74
C ILE A 182 -7.33 -9.72 4.16
N ILE A 183 -7.22 -8.79 3.21
CA ILE A 183 -8.33 -8.40 2.35
C ILE A 183 -8.07 -9.00 0.96
N THR A 184 -9.05 -9.71 0.42
CA THR A 184 -8.98 -10.33 -0.91
C THR A 184 -10.06 -9.76 -1.80
N LEU A 185 -9.70 -9.18 -2.94
CA LEU A 185 -10.62 -8.70 -3.97
C LEU A 185 -10.49 -9.56 -5.23
N ASP A 186 -11.52 -10.32 -5.56
CA ASP A 186 -11.54 -11.22 -6.74
C ASP A 186 -10.30 -12.12 -6.84
N GLY A 187 -9.80 -12.60 -5.69
CA GLY A 187 -8.62 -13.45 -5.58
C GLY A 187 -7.29 -12.72 -5.40
N ARG A 188 -7.24 -11.40 -5.62
CA ARG A 188 -6.05 -10.58 -5.33
C ARG A 188 -6.00 -10.23 -3.85
N ARG A 189 -4.90 -10.57 -3.18
CA ARG A 189 -4.73 -10.39 -1.74
C ARG A 189 -3.91 -9.14 -1.44
N VAL A 190 -4.28 -8.46 -0.36
CA VAL A 190 -3.48 -7.43 0.28
C VAL A 190 -3.50 -7.70 1.78
N ASP A 191 -2.34 -7.53 2.42
CA ASP A 191 -2.27 -7.53 3.88
C ASP A 191 -2.92 -6.25 4.41
N ALA A 192 -3.61 -6.38 5.54
CA ALA A 192 -4.31 -5.29 6.18
C ALA A 192 -4.07 -5.35 7.69
N GLN A 193 -4.09 -4.20 8.33
CA GLN A 193 -4.23 -4.12 9.78
C GLN A 193 -5.61 -3.57 10.09
N PHE A 194 -6.30 -4.22 11.03
CA PHE A 194 -7.61 -3.82 11.49
C PHE A 194 -7.48 -3.19 12.87
N GLY A 195 -7.91 -1.93 13.01
CA GLY A 195 -8.18 -1.31 14.30
C GLY A 195 -9.58 -1.66 14.76
N PHE A 196 -9.76 -1.90 16.07
CA PHE A 196 -11.04 -2.33 16.61
C PHE A 196 -11.79 -1.20 17.33
N THR A 197 -13.10 -1.14 17.10
CA THR A 197 -13.99 -0.20 17.79
C THR A 197 -14.74 -0.88 18.92
N ALA A 198 -15.18 -0.12 19.92
CA ALA A 198 -15.89 -0.63 21.09
C ALA A 198 -17.20 -1.37 20.73
N GLU A 199 -17.78 -1.11 19.56
CA GLU A 199 -19.01 -1.76 19.07
C GLU A 199 -18.76 -3.10 18.36
N GLY A 200 -17.52 -3.59 18.32
CA GLY A 200 -17.18 -4.85 17.67
C GLY A 200 -17.08 -4.72 16.14
N ALA A 201 -16.35 -3.70 15.68
CA ALA A 201 -16.03 -3.54 14.27
C ALA A 201 -14.52 -3.46 14.07
N GLY A 202 -14.04 -4.06 12.98
CA GLY A 202 -12.68 -3.87 12.47
C GLY A 202 -12.67 -2.84 11.36
N GLU A 203 -11.79 -1.86 11.46
CA GLU A 203 -11.57 -0.78 10.49
C GLU A 203 -10.17 -0.93 9.86
N ALA A 204 -10.09 -0.90 8.53
CA ALA A 204 -8.84 -1.00 7.78
C ALA A 204 -8.77 0.08 6.70
N GLY A 205 -7.63 0.76 6.59
CA GLY A 205 -7.38 1.74 5.53
C GLY A 205 -7.33 1.10 4.15
N LEU A 206 -7.84 1.81 3.14
CA LEU A 206 -7.80 1.41 1.73
C LEU A 206 -7.10 2.50 0.91
N ASP A 207 -6.23 2.11 -0.02
CA ASP A 207 -5.68 3.05 -1.00
C ASP A 207 -6.66 3.30 -2.15
N ASP A 208 -6.48 4.42 -2.87
CA ASP A 208 -7.35 4.79 -3.99
C ASP A 208 -7.34 3.75 -5.12
N ARG A 209 -6.24 2.99 -5.29
CA ARG A 209 -6.14 1.95 -6.32
C ARG A 209 -7.02 0.75 -5.96
N PHE A 210 -7.06 0.36 -4.69
CA PHE A 210 -7.91 -0.69 -4.19
C PHE A 210 -9.39 -0.29 -4.30
N VAL A 211 -9.71 0.97 -4.00
CA VAL A 211 -11.07 1.50 -4.20
C VAL A 211 -11.46 1.56 -5.68
N ALA A 212 -10.55 1.95 -6.57
CA ALA A 212 -10.78 1.89 -8.01
C ALA A 212 -11.03 0.44 -8.48
N ALA A 213 -10.32 -0.54 -7.91
CA ALA A 213 -10.56 -1.95 -8.16
C ALA A 213 -11.91 -2.42 -7.60
N LEU A 214 -12.33 -1.97 -6.41
CA LEU A 214 -13.62 -2.30 -5.80
C LEU A 214 -14.81 -1.95 -6.70
N ARG A 215 -14.72 -0.87 -7.48
CA ARG A 215 -15.76 -0.47 -8.44
C ARG A 215 -16.06 -1.57 -9.46
N ASN A 216 -15.05 -2.31 -9.88
CA ASN A 216 -15.19 -3.40 -10.86
C ASN A 216 -15.21 -4.79 -10.20
N GLY A 217 -15.05 -4.83 -8.88
CA GLY A 217 -14.95 -6.05 -8.10
C GLY A 217 -16.28 -6.79 -8.01
N LYS A 218 -16.22 -8.11 -7.90
CA LYS A 218 -17.41 -8.96 -7.70
C LYS A 218 -17.52 -9.48 -6.27
N LEU A 219 -16.38 -9.78 -5.66
CA LEU A 219 -16.30 -10.41 -4.36
C LEU A 219 -15.13 -9.82 -3.56
N LEU A 220 -15.45 -9.24 -2.41
CA LEU A 220 -14.48 -8.91 -1.38
C LEU A 220 -14.49 -10.02 -0.32
N THR A 221 -13.34 -10.42 0.16
CA THR A 221 -13.21 -11.31 1.32
C THR A 221 -12.34 -10.63 2.35
N THR A 222 -12.79 -10.59 3.61
CA THR A 222 -12.00 -10.09 4.73
C THR A 222 -11.68 -11.24 5.67
N GLN A 223 -10.45 -11.28 6.17
CA GLN A 223 -10.02 -12.25 7.14
C GLN A 223 -9.15 -11.57 8.19
N ILE A 224 -9.74 -11.27 9.35
CA ILE A 224 -8.99 -10.82 10.52
C ILE A 224 -8.29 -12.06 11.12
N LYS A 225 -7.05 -11.93 11.59
CA LYS A 225 -6.29 -13.06 12.14
C LYS A 225 -7.05 -13.73 13.28
N GLY A 226 -7.10 -15.06 13.26
CA GLY A 226 -7.87 -15.87 14.20
C GLY A 226 -9.36 -15.99 13.86
N ALA A 227 -9.90 -15.15 12.98
CA ALA A 227 -11.28 -15.25 12.52
C ALA A 227 -11.40 -16.05 11.21
N LYS A 228 -12.62 -16.53 10.94
CA LYS A 228 -12.94 -17.16 9.65
C LYS A 228 -13.05 -16.09 8.55
N PRO A 229 -12.62 -16.39 7.31
CA PRO A 229 -12.84 -15.47 6.19
C PRO A 229 -14.32 -15.19 5.96
N VAL A 230 -14.67 -13.91 5.80
CA VAL A 230 -16.03 -13.45 5.50
C VAL A 230 -16.08 -12.94 4.08
N LYS A 231 -17.13 -13.31 3.34
CA LYS A 231 -17.31 -13.00 1.91
C LYS A 231 -18.42 -11.96 1.73
N TRP A 232 -18.11 -10.93 0.96
CA TRP A 232 -18.98 -9.80 0.68
C TRP A 232 -19.22 -9.66 -0.82
N PRO A 233 -20.43 -9.97 -1.32
CA PRO A 233 -20.80 -9.65 -2.69
C PRO A 233 -20.74 -8.14 -2.92
N LEU A 234 -20.04 -7.70 -3.96
CA LEU A 234 -19.86 -6.27 -4.26
C LEU A 234 -20.92 -5.73 -5.24
N THR A 235 -22.14 -6.26 -5.16
CA THR A 235 -23.23 -5.78 -6.04
C THR A 235 -23.51 -4.31 -5.71
N GLY A 236 -23.37 -3.44 -6.72
CA GLY A 236 -23.57 -1.99 -6.56
C GLY A 236 -22.36 -1.22 -6.06
N SER A 237 -21.18 -1.85 -5.87
CA SER A 237 -19.97 -1.19 -5.35
C SER A 237 -19.56 0.04 -6.17
N ALA A 238 -19.56 -0.03 -7.51
CA ALA A 238 -19.29 1.14 -8.35
C ALA A 238 -20.23 2.31 -8.08
N ALA A 239 -21.53 2.02 -7.91
CA ALA A 239 -22.54 3.03 -7.72
C ALA A 239 -22.41 3.68 -6.34
N VAL A 240 -22.16 2.90 -5.28
CA VAL A 240 -21.96 3.43 -3.94
C VAL A 240 -20.67 4.23 -3.82
N VAL A 241 -19.55 3.76 -4.39
CA VAL A 241 -18.29 4.53 -4.38
C VAL A 241 -18.48 5.88 -5.05
N THR A 242 -19.17 5.91 -6.20
CA THR A 242 -19.51 7.17 -6.90
C THR A 242 -20.39 8.07 -6.03
N LYS A 243 -21.38 7.51 -5.33
CA LYS A 243 -22.30 8.29 -4.47
C LYS A 243 -21.61 8.80 -3.21
N ILE A 244 -20.66 8.05 -2.64
CA ILE A 244 -19.80 8.50 -1.52
C ILE A 244 -18.94 9.68 -1.98
N GLU A 245 -18.34 9.63 -3.17
CA GLU A 245 -17.56 10.74 -3.70
C GLU A 245 -18.40 11.98 -4.01
N GLU A 246 -19.61 11.79 -4.55
CA GLU A 246 -20.60 12.86 -4.71
C GLU A 246 -20.89 13.52 -3.35
N CYS A 247 -21.24 12.71 -2.34
CA CYS A 247 -21.46 13.15 -0.97
C CYS A 247 -20.28 13.94 -0.41
N PHE A 248 -19.06 13.41 -0.58
CA PHE A 248 -17.84 14.01 -0.08
C PHE A 248 -17.55 15.35 -0.76
N SER A 249 -17.69 15.43 -2.09
CA SER A 249 -17.49 16.67 -2.86
C SER A 249 -18.50 17.76 -2.49
N ARG A 250 -19.70 17.35 -2.08
CA ARG A 250 -20.78 18.24 -1.62
C ARG A 250 -20.75 18.50 -0.13
N LYS A 251 -19.76 17.98 0.60
CA LYS A 251 -19.64 18.11 2.07
C LYS A 251 -20.93 17.66 2.79
N GLY A 252 -21.54 16.57 2.32
CA GLY A 252 -22.78 16.03 2.86
C GLY A 252 -24.06 16.80 2.50
N LEU A 253 -23.98 17.89 1.73
CA LEU A 253 -25.16 18.65 1.32
C LEU A 253 -25.96 17.90 0.25
N LEU A 254 -27.23 17.64 0.56
CA LEU A 254 -28.16 16.89 -0.29
C LEU A 254 -28.23 17.45 -1.73
N PRO A 255 -28.42 16.58 -2.75
CA PRO A 255 -28.54 16.91 -4.17
C PRO A 255 -29.39 18.12 -4.55
#